data_AF-A0A935P3K1-F1
#
_entry.id   AF-A0A935P3K1-F1
#
_cell.length_a   1.000
_cell.length_b   1.000
_cell.length_c   1.000
_cell.angle_alpha   90.00
_cell.angle_beta   90.00
_cell.angle_gamma   90.00
#
_symmetry.space_group_name_H-M   'P 1'
#
loop_
_entity.id
_entity.type
_entity.pdbx_description
1 polymer ?
#
loop_
_entity_poly.entity_id
_entity_poly.type
_entity_poly.pdbx_seq_one_letter_code
_entity_poly.pdbx_strand_id
1 'polypeptide(L)'
;MPDYSKLHDLISHRVTIEYDTGARVTGYLESCQPSTGPVEFITLSEAKLVDSKGRLMRETGQLVLCPNVLTGIALDEGPRGRDVR
;
A
#
# COMPACT_ATOMS: atom_id res chain seq x y z
N MET A 1 -14.55 13.56 0.29
CA MET A 1 -13.42 12.74 -0.20
C MET A 1 -13.04 11.79 0.92
N PRO A 2 -12.73 10.51 0.65
CA PRO A 2 -12.26 9.61 1.69
C PRO A 2 -11.00 10.19 2.35
N ASP A 3 -10.92 10.15 3.67
CA ASP A 3 -9.73 10.59 4.39
C ASP A 3 -8.77 9.41 4.56
N TYR A 4 -7.63 9.49 3.88
CA TYR A 4 -6.57 8.49 3.92
C TYR A 4 -5.45 8.84 4.91
N SER A 5 -5.64 9.83 5.79
CA SER A 5 -4.67 10.23 6.83
C SER A 5 -4.15 9.06 7.66
N LYS A 6 -4.97 8.04 7.91
CA LYS A 6 -4.58 6.82 8.64
C LYS A 6 -3.50 5.97 7.93
N LEU A 7 -3.24 6.20 6.64
CA LEU A 7 -2.14 5.52 5.93
C LEU A 7 -0.77 5.90 6.51
N HIS A 8 -0.64 7.09 7.11
CA HIS A 8 0.59 7.48 7.80
C HIS A 8 0.97 6.48 8.91
N ASP A 9 -0.02 5.90 9.60
CA ASP A 9 0.21 4.90 10.66
C ASP A 9 0.70 3.56 10.12
N LEU A 10 0.49 3.31 8.82
CA LEU A 10 0.83 2.06 8.15
C LEU A 10 2.21 2.10 7.49
N ILE A 11 2.97 3.19 7.62
CA ILE A 11 4.34 3.25 7.12
C ILE A 11 5.14 2.08 7.72
N SER A 12 5.97 1.46 6.89
CA SER A 12 6.75 0.24 7.14
C SER A 12 5.92 -1.04 7.33
N HIS A 13 4.59 -1.01 7.22
CA HIS A 13 3.76 -2.20 7.22
C HIS A 13 3.60 -2.78 5.83
N ARG A 14 3.37 -4.10 5.76
CA ARG A 14 2.95 -4.76 4.54
C ARG A 14 1.46 -4.58 4.36
N VAL A 15 1.08 -3.90 3.28
CA VAL A 15 -0.31 -3.60 2.96
C VAL A 15 -0.70 -4.26 1.65
N THR A 16 -1.95 -4.71 1.58
CA THR A 16 -2.61 -5.06 0.33
C THR A 16 -3.67 -4.01 0.02
N ILE A 17 -3.54 -3.45 -1.18
CA ILE A 17 -4.43 -2.48 -1.80
C ILE A 17 -5.35 -3.20 -2.75
N GLU A 18 -6.66 -3.07 -2.54
CA GLU A 18 -7.68 -3.70 -3.37
C GLU A 18 -8.38 -2.65 -4.24
N TYR A 19 -8.49 -2.96 -5.53
CA TYR A 19 -9.21 -2.15 -6.51
C TYR A 19 -10.57 -2.78 -6.82
N ASP A 20 -11.51 -1.95 -7.29
CA ASP A 20 -12.84 -2.36 -7.76
C ASP A 20 -12.82 -3.37 -8.91
N THR A 21 -11.78 -3.34 -9.75
CA THR A 21 -11.51 -4.34 -10.79
C THR A 21 -11.19 -5.73 -10.26
N GLY A 22 -10.98 -5.88 -8.95
CA GLY A 22 -10.50 -7.09 -8.28
C GLY A 22 -8.97 -7.26 -8.32
N ALA A 23 -8.25 -6.37 -9.02
CA ALA A 23 -6.80 -6.34 -8.97
C ALA A 23 -6.31 -5.95 -7.57
N ARG A 24 -5.12 -6.43 -7.21
CA ARG A 24 -4.49 -6.18 -5.91
C ARG A 24 -3.03 -5.77 -6.08
N VAL A 25 -2.58 -4.87 -5.21
CA VAL A 25 -1.17 -4.51 -5.09
C VAL A 25 -0.74 -4.74 -3.66
N THR A 26 0.25 -5.61 -3.47
CA THR A 26 0.81 -5.88 -2.13
C THR A 26 2.24 -5.37 -2.06
N GLY A 27 2.60 -4.66 -0.99
CA GLY A 27 3.95 -4.15 -0.79
C GLY A 27 4.14 -3.54 0.60
N TYR A 28 5.35 -3.06 0.89
CA TYR A 28 5.61 -2.29 2.11
C TYR A 28 5.33 -0.81 1.86
N LEU A 29 4.55 -0.18 2.71
CA LEU A 29 4.30 1.26 2.61
C LEU A 29 5.55 2.04 3.03
N GLU A 30 6.25 2.65 2.08
CA GLU A 30 7.48 3.41 2.35
C GLU A 30 7.20 4.84 2.77
N SER A 31 6.26 5.50 2.09
CA SER A 31 5.95 6.91 2.34
C SER A 31 4.54 7.28 1.87
N CYS A 32 4.01 8.33 2.50
CA CYS A 32 2.80 9.02 2.09
C CYS A 32 3.16 10.46 1.67
N GLN A 33 2.46 10.98 0.66
CA GLN A 33 2.62 12.34 0.16
C GLN A 33 1.25 13.04 0.11
N PRO A 34 1.12 14.25 0.68
CA PRO A 34 2.06 14.92 1.57
C PRO A 34 2.40 14.09 2.82
N SER A 35 3.54 14.37 3.46
CA SER A 35 4.05 13.62 4.62
C SER A 35 3.24 13.81 5.90
N THR A 36 2.32 14.78 5.92
CA THR A 36 1.32 14.98 6.97
C THR A 36 0.01 15.45 6.35
N GLY A 37 -1.11 15.15 7.00
CA GLY A 37 -2.44 15.53 6.51
C GLY A 37 -3.00 14.54 5.47
N PRO A 38 -3.93 15.00 4.61
CA PRO A 38 -4.62 14.14 3.64
C PRO A 38 -3.63 13.52 2.64
N VAL A 39 -3.59 12.20 2.57
CA VAL A 39 -2.68 11.48 1.67
C VAL A 39 -3.22 11.48 0.24
N GLU A 40 -2.40 11.92 -0.70
CA GLU A 40 -2.69 11.96 -2.14
C GLU A 40 -1.95 10.87 -2.93
N PHE A 41 -0.74 10.54 -2.51
CA PHE A 41 0.07 9.48 -3.10
C PHE A 41 0.75 8.65 -2.02
N ILE A 42 1.00 7.39 -2.35
CA ILE A 42 1.83 6.51 -1.55
C ILE A 42 2.93 5.88 -2.41
N THR A 43 4.00 5.49 -1.74
CA THR A 43 5.06 4.69 -2.35
C THR A 43 5.09 3.33 -1.67
N LEU A 44 5.05 2.26 -2.47
CA LEU A 44 5.25 0.90 -2.01
C LEU A 44 6.61 0.37 -2.47
N SER A 45 7.30 -0.37 -1.61
CA SER A 45 8.43 -1.22 -2.00
C SER A 45 8.09 -2.70 -2.03
N GLU A 46 8.91 -3.45 -2.76
CA GLU A 46 8.72 -4.88 -3.02
C GLU A 46 7.30 -5.18 -3.52
N ALA A 47 6.79 -4.29 -4.39
CA ALA A 47 5.40 -4.28 -4.80
C ALA A 47 5.11 -5.42 -5.79
N LYS A 48 4.03 -6.15 -5.53
CA LYS A 48 3.52 -7.24 -6.35
C LYS A 48 2.16 -6.86 -6.91
N LEU A 49 2.03 -6.87 -8.23
CA LEU A 49 0.77 -6.61 -8.93
C LEU A 49 0.09 -7.95 -9.22
N VAL A 50 -1.11 -8.12 -8.70
CA VAL A 50 -1.90 -9.35 -8.82
C VAL A 50 -3.21 -9.02 -9.56
N ASP A 51 -3.53 -9.79 -10.60
CA ASP A 51 -4.79 -9.59 -11.32
C ASP A 51 -6.01 -10.09 -10.53
N SER A 52 -7.21 -9.82 -11.06
CA SER A 52 -8.46 -10.24 -10.45
C SER A 52 -8.67 -11.76 -10.36
N LYS A 53 -7.83 -12.55 -11.03
CA LYS A 53 -7.80 -14.01 -10.94
C LYS A 53 -6.76 -14.53 -9.95
N GLY A 54 -6.08 -13.63 -9.21
CA GLY A 54 -5.04 -13.99 -8.26
C GLY A 54 -3.69 -14.31 -8.89
N ARG A 55 -3.48 -14.00 -10.17
CA ARG A 55 -2.20 -14.28 -10.85
C ARG A 55 -1.25 -13.11 -10.65
N LEU A 56 -0.03 -13.41 -10.24
CA LEU A 56 1.06 -12.44 -10.19
C LEU A 56 1.39 -11.99 -11.62
N MET A 57 1.15 -10.72 -11.90
CA MET A 57 1.46 -10.12 -13.21
C MET A 57 2.88 -9.58 -13.25
N ARG A 58 3.31 -8.92 -12.17
CA ARG A 58 4.58 -8.20 -12.13
C ARG A 58 5.06 -8.00 -10.70
N GLU A 59 6.36 -8.03 -10.52
CA GLU A 59 7.06 -7.53 -9.33
C GLU A 59 7.83 -6.27 -9.71
N THR A 60 7.87 -5.29 -8.80
CA THR A 60 8.64 -4.06 -8.96
C THR A 60 9.26 -3.66 -7.64
N GLY A 61 10.50 -3.16 -7.68
CA GLY A 61 11.23 -2.75 -6.48
C GLY A 61 10.53 -1.59 -5.76
N GLN A 62 9.98 -0.64 -6.52
CA GLN A 62 9.24 0.51 -6.02
C GLN A 62 8.05 0.81 -6.93
N LEU A 63 6.95 1.29 -6.36
CA LEU A 63 5.74 1.69 -7.07
C LEU A 63 5.07 2.88 -6.37
N VAL A 64 4.88 3.97 -7.10
CA VAL A 64 4.07 5.13 -6.64
C VAL A 64 2.66 4.98 -7.19
N LEU A 65 1.66 5.17 -6.34
CA LEU A 65 0.26 5.11 -6.75
C LEU A 65 -0.62 6.07 -5.94
N CYS A 66 -1.78 6.41 -6.50
CA CYS A 66 -2.81 7.18 -5.80
C CYS A 66 -3.74 6.21 -5.05
N PRO A 67 -4.00 6.44 -3.74
CA PRO A 67 -4.91 5.61 -2.95
C PRO A 67 -6.40 5.91 -3.23
N ASN A 68 -6.73 6.73 -4.22
CA ASN A 68 -8.13 6.95 -4.59
C ASN A 68 -8.72 5.68 -5.22
N VAL A 69 -10.01 5.45 -4.99
CA VAL A 69 -10.77 4.27 -5.48
C VAL A 69 -10.36 2.94 -4.84
N LEU A 70 -9.69 3.00 -3.69
CA LEU A 70 -9.50 1.81 -2.85
C LEU A 70 -10.86 1.32 -2.33
N THR A 71 -11.20 0.07 -2.63
CA THR A 71 -12.36 -0.60 -2.05
C THR A 71 -12.06 -1.18 -0.67
N GLY A 72 -10.78 -1.38 -0.36
CA GLY A 72 -10.29 -1.84 0.93
C GLY A 72 -8.77 -1.72 1.06
N ILE A 73 -8.30 -1.72 2.30
CA ILE A 73 -6.89 -1.90 2.66
C ILE A 73 -6.85 -3.02 3.69
N ALA A 74 -6.10 -4.08 3.38
CA ALA A 74 -5.84 -5.18 4.30
C ALA A 74 -4.39 -5.09 4.82
N LEU A 75 -4.22 -5.32 6.12
CA LEU A 75 -2.91 -5.47 6.74
C LEU A 75 -2.55 -6.95 6.71
N ASP A 76 -1.50 -7.29 5.96
CA ASP A 76 -1.03 -8.67 5.87
C ASP A 76 -0.03 -8.98 6.98
N GLU A 77 0.88 -8.04 7.29
CA GLU A 77 1.95 -8.22 8.26
C GLU A 77 2.27 -6.91 9.00
N GLY A 78 2.74 -7.03 10.24
CA GLY A 78 3.19 -5.90 11.06
C GLY A 78 4.42 -5.17 10.49
N PRO A 79 4.88 -4.09 11.13
CA PRO A 79 5.93 -3.23 10.59
C PRO A 79 7.27 -3.97 10.55
N ARG A 80 7.98 -3.90 9.42
CA ARG A 80 9.37 -4.37 9.34
C ARG A 80 10.29 -3.35 10.03
N GLY A 81 11.10 -3.81 10.98
CA GLY A 81 12.27 -3.04 11.46
C GLY A 81 12.27 -2.57 12.91
N ARG A 82 11.40 -3.06 13.80
CA ARG A 82 11.61 -2.84 15.25
C ARG A 82 12.43 -3.97 15.86
N ASP A 83 13.74 -3.96 15.61
CA ASP A 83 14.68 -4.63 16.50
C ASP A 83 14.60 -3.92 17.86
N VAL A 84 13.94 -4.57 18.82
CA VAL A 84 13.93 -4.12 20.21
C VAL A 84 15.32 -4.42 20.77
N ARG A 85 16.16 -3.40 20.90
CA ARG A 85 17.29 -3.41 21.83
C ARG A 85 16.90 -2.64 23.08
#